data_AF-A0A1H1T2V6-F1
#
_entry.id   AF-A0A1H1T2V6-F1
#
_cell.length_a   1.000
_cell.length_b   1.000
_cell.length_c   1.000
_cell.angle_alpha   90.00
_cell.angle_beta   90.00
_cell.angle_gamma   90.00
#
_symmetry.space_group_name_H-M   'P 1'
#
loop_
_entity.id
_entity.type
_entity.pdbx_description
1 polymer ?
#
loop_
_entity_poly.entity_id
_entity_poly.type
_entity_poly.pdbx_seq_one_letter_code
_entity_poly.pdbx_strand_id
1 'polypeptide(L)'
;MSKKGKFLFFDCSEAATCCDKSQYDEANLFEKAKLLLHLAFCRTCRKFSAKNSKLTNLIHKSKLEPCPEEKKQQWREQIKKEFAEERTQK
;
A
#
# COMPACT_ATOMS: atom_id res chain seq x y z
N MET A 1 15.37 20.74 4.88
CA MET A 1 13.94 20.45 4.68
C MET A 1 13.15 21.75 4.83
N SER A 2 12.47 22.19 3.77
CA SER A 2 11.91 23.55 3.70
C SER A 2 10.62 23.63 4.52
N LYS A 3 10.69 24.29 5.68
CA LYS A 3 9.54 24.70 6.49
C LYS A 3 8.76 25.75 5.71
N LYS A 4 7.72 25.36 4.97
CA LYS A 4 6.81 26.30 4.30
C LYS A 4 5.38 26.09 4.80
N GLY A 5 4.95 27.05 5.63
CA GLY A 5 3.57 27.49 5.79
C GLY A 5 2.57 26.47 6.31
N LYS A 6 2.30 26.53 7.63
CA LYS A 6 1.09 26.00 8.28
C LYS A 6 -0.18 26.72 7.80
N PHE A 7 -0.45 26.81 6.50
CA PHE A 7 -1.51 27.71 6.07
C PHE A 7 -2.85 27.04 5.84
N LEU A 8 -2.99 25.79 5.36
CA LEU A 8 -4.34 25.28 5.06
C LEU A 8 -4.52 23.77 5.30
N PHE A 9 -4.49 23.37 6.58
CA PHE A 9 -5.25 22.27 7.22
C PHE A 9 -4.52 21.11 7.90
N PHE A 10 -3.29 20.73 7.55
CA PHE A 10 -2.43 19.83 8.32
C PHE A 10 -1.12 19.62 7.57
N ASP A 11 -0.07 19.15 8.25
CA ASP A 11 1.25 19.05 7.64
C ASP A 11 1.35 17.92 6.59
N CYS A 12 2.39 17.97 5.76
CA CYS A 12 2.57 16.99 4.70
C CYS A 12 2.83 15.56 5.22
N SER A 13 3.32 15.40 6.46
CA SER A 13 3.53 14.09 7.07
C SER A 13 2.19 13.45 7.43
N GLU A 14 1.30 14.21 8.05
CA GLU A 14 -0.05 13.76 8.35
C GLU A 14 -0.86 13.55 7.05
N ALA A 15 -0.63 14.36 6.01
CA ALA A 15 -1.18 14.11 4.67
C ALA A 15 -0.67 12.81 4.03
N ALA A 16 0.60 12.46 4.24
CA ALA A 16 1.15 11.18 3.77
C ALA A 16 0.48 10.00 4.48
N THR A 17 0.36 10.05 5.81
CA THR A 17 -0.37 9.03 6.58
C THR A 17 -1.82 8.89 6.12
N CYS A 18 -2.51 10.01 5.85
CA CYS A 18 -3.88 9.97 5.34
C CYS A 18 -3.96 9.42 3.90
N CYS A 19 -2.97 9.69 3.04
CA CYS A 19 -2.89 9.07 1.71
C CYS A 19 -2.80 7.55 1.82
N ASP A 20 -1.94 7.05 2.71
CA ASP A 20 -1.74 5.62 2.92
C ASP A 20 -3.03 4.98 3.43
N LYS A 21 -3.65 5.54 4.49
CA LYS A 21 -4.96 5.09 4.96
C LYS A 21 -6.02 5.08 3.86
N SER A 22 -6.06 6.10 3.02
CA SER A 22 -7.03 6.18 1.92
C SER A 22 -6.78 5.13 0.84
N GLN A 23 -5.54 4.66 0.66
CA GLN A 23 -5.19 3.63 -0.32
C GLN A 23 -5.66 2.23 0.11
N TYR A 24 -5.77 2.00 1.42
CA TYR A 24 -6.23 0.73 2.00
C TYR A 24 -7.67 0.79 2.54
N ASP A 25 -8.45 1.81 2.16
CA ASP A 25 -9.81 2.04 2.63
C ASP A 25 -9.96 2.18 4.16
N GLU A 26 -8.91 2.61 4.84
CA GLU A 26 -8.84 2.85 6.28
C GLU A 26 -9.12 4.31 6.67
N ALA A 27 -9.19 5.22 5.69
CA ALA A 27 -9.42 6.64 5.94
C ALA A 27 -10.91 6.96 6.09
N ASN A 28 -11.24 7.71 7.15
CA ASN A 28 -12.59 8.23 7.39
C ASN A 28 -12.96 9.33 6.38
N LEU A 29 -14.27 9.57 6.20
CA LEU A 29 -14.78 10.58 5.26
C LEU A 29 -14.20 11.99 5.49
N PHE A 30 -14.02 12.37 6.76
CA PHE A 30 -13.44 13.66 7.13
C PHE A 30 -11.94 13.76 6.82
N GLU A 31 -11.19 12.66 7.03
CA GLU A 31 -9.78 12.57 6.66
C GLU A 31 -9.61 12.70 5.13
N LYS A 32 -10.47 12.02 4.36
CA LYS A 32 -10.52 12.15 2.89
C LYS A 32 -10.81 13.58 2.45
N ALA A 33 -11.79 14.26 3.04
CA ALA A 33 -12.13 15.65 2.71
C ALA A 33 -10.96 16.62 3.01
N LYS A 34 -10.33 16.46 4.17
CA LYS A 34 -9.12 17.21 4.54
C LYS A 34 -7.99 16.98 3.54
N LEU A 35 -7.75 15.72 3.16
CA LEU A 35 -6.71 15.37 2.20
C LEU A 35 -6.95 16.01 0.83
N LEU A 36 -8.18 15.99 0.33
CA LEU A 36 -8.55 16.63 -0.94
C LEU A 36 -8.18 18.12 -0.94
N LEU A 37 -8.46 18.83 0.15
CA LEU A 37 -8.09 20.23 0.31
C LEU A 37 -6.56 20.41 0.33
N HIS A 38 -5.83 19.57 1.07
CA HIS A 38 -4.37 19.62 1.09
C HIS A 38 -3.76 19.38 -0.30
N LEU A 39 -4.30 18.43 -1.07
CA LEU A 39 -3.86 18.14 -2.44
C LEU A 39 -4.15 19.29 -3.42
N ALA A 40 -5.14 20.14 -3.14
CA ALA A 40 -5.44 21.35 -3.93
C ALA A 40 -4.33 22.42 -3.83
N PHE A 41 -3.59 22.47 -2.71
CA PHE A 41 -2.55 23.48 -2.49
C PHE A 41 -1.12 22.91 -2.49
N CYS A 42 -0.93 21.64 -2.11
CA CYS A 42 0.38 21.01 -2.03
C CYS A 42 0.71 20.23 -3.31
N ARG A 43 1.57 20.80 -4.16
CA ARG A 43 2.04 20.14 -5.40
C ARG A 43 2.78 18.83 -5.13
N THR A 44 3.53 18.74 -4.02
CA THR A 44 4.30 17.54 -3.66
C THR A 44 3.37 16.38 -3.32
N CYS A 45 2.42 16.60 -2.40
CA CYS A 45 1.44 15.58 -2.02
C CYS A 45 0.54 15.20 -3.21
N ARG A 46 0.18 16.16 -4.07
CA ARG A 46 -0.55 15.86 -5.33
C ARG A 46 0.22 14.90 -6.22
N LYS A 47 1.51 15.14 -6.45
CA LYS A 47 2.36 14.25 -7.27
C LYS A 47 2.48 12.87 -6.65
N PHE A 48 2.64 12.79 -5.32
CA PHE A 48 2.70 11.52 -4.59
C PHE A 48 1.40 10.72 -4.73
N SER A 49 0.26 11.34 -4.38
CA SER A 49 -1.06 10.72 -4.49
C SER A 49 -1.39 10.25 -5.92
N ALA A 50 -1.02 11.04 -6.93
CA ALA A 50 -1.21 10.68 -8.34
C ALA A 50 -0.35 9.46 -8.75
N LYS A 51 0.91 9.37 -8.28
CA LYS A 51 1.78 8.22 -8.54
C LYS A 51 1.23 6.94 -7.90
N ASN A 52 0.79 7.01 -6.64
CA ASN A 52 0.20 5.85 -5.95
C ASN A 52 -1.09 5.40 -6.64
N SER A 53 -1.97 6.35 -7.00
CA SER A 53 -3.20 6.05 -7.74
C SER A 53 -2.88 5.35 -9.08
N LYS A 54 -1.84 5.80 -9.80
CA LYS A 54 -1.40 5.13 -11.03
C LYS A 54 -0.92 3.70 -10.76
N LEU A 55 -0.14 3.49 -9.72
CA LEU A 55 0.34 2.16 -9.33
C LEU A 55 -0.82 1.22 -9.00
N THR A 56 -1.76 1.64 -8.13
CA THR A 56 -2.95 0.86 -7.79
C THR A 56 -3.75 0.48 -9.04
N ASN A 57 -3.96 1.42 -9.96
CA ASN A 57 -4.63 1.14 -11.22
C ASN A 57 -3.89 0.11 -12.09
N LEU A 58 -2.56 0.16 -12.14
CA LEU A 58 -1.76 -0.83 -12.88
C LEU A 58 -1.87 -2.21 -12.26
N ILE A 59 -1.84 -2.30 -10.92
CA ILE A 59 -2.01 -3.55 -10.19
C ILE A 59 -3.39 -4.15 -10.50
N HIS A 60 -4.48 -3.37 -10.41
CA HIS A 60 -5.81 -3.86 -10.78
C HIS A 60 -5.91 -4.30 -12.25
N LYS A 61 -5.25 -3.58 -13.17
CA LYS A 61 -5.22 -3.95 -14.59
C LYS A 61 -4.43 -5.23 -14.86
N SER A 62 -3.42 -5.54 -14.04
CA SER A 62 -2.62 -6.75 -14.22
C SER A 62 -3.35 -8.05 -13.88
N LYS A 63 -4.61 -7.97 -13.40
CA LYS A 63 -5.48 -9.13 -13.09
C LYS A 63 -4.73 -10.21 -12.30
N LEU A 64 -3.97 -9.80 -11.29
CA LEU A 64 -3.21 -10.72 -10.46
C LEU A 64 -4.18 -11.67 -9.77
N GLU A 65 -4.00 -12.97 -10.00
CA GLU A 65 -4.74 -13.99 -9.28
C GLU A 65 -4.03 -14.27 -7.96
N PRO A 66 -4.73 -14.18 -6.81
CA PRO A 66 -4.15 -14.56 -5.54
C PRO A 66 -3.78 -16.04 -5.59
N CYS A 67 -2.61 -16.38 -5.02
CA CYS A 67 -2.19 -17.77 -4.92
C CYS A 67 -3.21 -18.57 -4.07
N PRO A 68 -3.86 -19.62 -4.61
CA PRO A 68 -4.82 -20.43 -3.88
C PRO A 68 -4.19 -21.07 -2.64
N GLU A 69 -4.94 -21.16 -1.54
CA GLU A 69 -4.39 -21.69 -0.29
C GLU A 69 -4.04 -23.17 -0.42
N GLU A 70 -4.77 -23.91 -1.26
CA GLU A 70 -4.51 -25.32 -1.56
C GLU A 70 -3.12 -25.48 -2.19
N LYS A 71 -2.76 -24.62 -3.16
CA LYS A 71 -1.43 -24.64 -3.78
C LYS A 71 -0.34 -24.28 -2.76
N LYS A 72 -0.59 -23.31 -1.89
CA LYS A 72 0.38 -22.98 -0.82
C LYS A 72 0.60 -24.14 0.12
N GLN A 73 -0.48 -24.83 0.51
CA GLN A 73 -0.38 -25.99 1.38
C GLN A 73 0.38 -27.14 0.72
N GLN A 74 0.10 -27.42 -0.55
CA GLN A 74 0.86 -28.40 -1.34
C GLN A 74 2.36 -28.08 -1.36
N TRP A 75 2.74 -26.82 -1.61
CA TRP A 75 4.16 -26.43 -1.56
C TRP A 75 4.77 -26.59 -0.17
N ARG A 76 4.05 -26.21 0.89
CA ARG A 76 4.54 -26.40 2.27
C ARG A 76 4.76 -27.88 2.59
N GLU A 77 3.89 -28.76 2.12
CA GLU A 77 4.01 -30.21 2.30
C GLU A 77 5.18 -30.79 1.51
N GLN A 78 5.35 -30.38 0.24
CA GLN A 78 6.51 -30.75 -0.59
C GLN A 78 7.82 -30.34 0.07
N ILE A 79 7.92 -29.08 0.49
CA ILE A 79 9.10 -28.55 1.18
C ILE A 79 9.38 -29.37 2.45
N LYS A 80 8.37 -29.63 3.30
CA LYS A 80 8.55 -30.44 4.52
C LYS A 80 9.04 -31.86 4.22
N LYS A 81 8.54 -32.46 3.15
CA LYS A 81 8.92 -33.81 2.73
C LYS A 81 10.39 -33.85 2.30
N GLU A 82 10.82 -32.91 1.46
CA GLU A 82 12.22 -32.80 1.04
C GLU A 82 13.16 -32.61 2.25
N PHE A 83 12.81 -31.71 3.18
CA PHE A 83 13.59 -31.52 4.42
C PHE A 83 13.60 -32.75 5.34
N ALA A 84 12.55 -33.56 5.35
CA ALA A 84 12.52 -34.80 6.12
C ALA A 84 13.39 -35.88 5.47
N GLU A 85 13.33 -36.01 4.14
CA GLU A 85 14.10 -36.97 3.34
C GLU A 85 15.61 -36.68 3.42
N GLU A 86 16.02 -35.40 3.32
CA GLU A 86 17.41 -34.96 3.51
C GLU A 86 17.96 -35.30 4.91
N ARG A 87 17.10 -35.31 5.94
CA ARG A 87 17.50 -35.65 7.32
C ARG A 87 17.64 -37.15 7.56
N THR A 88 16.97 -37.98 6.78
CA THR A 88 17.09 -39.45 6.84
C THR A 88 18.24 -40.01 6.00
N GLN A 89 18.76 -39.24 5.04
CA GLN A 89 19.93 -39.61 4.23
C GLN A 89 21.28 -39.26 4.86
N LYS A 90 21.28 -38.70 6.08
CA LYS A 90 22.46 -38.29 6.83
C LYS A 90 22.63 -39.14 8.08
#